data_AF-A0A2S6VF79-F1
#
_entry.id   AF-A0A2S6VF79-F1
#
_cell.length_a   1.000
_cell.length_b   1.000
_cell.length_c   1.000
_cell.angle_alpha   90.00
_cell.angle_beta   90.00
_cell.angle_gamma   90.00
#
_symmetry.space_group_name_H-M   'P 1'
#
loop_
_entity.id
_entity.type
_entity.pdbx_description
1 polymer ?
#
loop_
_entity_poly.entity_id
_entity_poly.type
_entity_poly.pdbx_seq_one_letter_code
_entity_poly.pdbx_strand_id
1 'polypeptide(L)' 'MSYNAQHYNTFAALLQMRGLPIELAKLISGELAQIDNDRQDRLIETFTVRLYAKQVSVQEGDSVSH' A
#
# COMPACT_ATOMS: atom_id res chain seq x y z
N MET A 1 -12.93 -18.45 5.02
CA MET A 1 -12.50 -17.04 4.88
C MET A 1 -13.09 -16.52 3.59
N SER A 2 -13.68 -15.32 3.62
CA SER A 2 -14.31 -14.70 2.44
C SER A 2 -13.31 -13.76 1.79
N TYR A 3 -13.27 -13.77 0.46
CA TYR A 3 -12.56 -12.75 -0.30
C TYR A 3 -13.09 -11.35 0.06
N ASN A 4 -12.19 -10.41 0.36
CA ASN A 4 -12.56 -9.04 0.69
C ASN A 4 -12.21 -8.10 -0.47
N ALA A 5 -13.22 -7.75 -1.27
CA ALA A 5 -13.06 -6.92 -2.46
C ALA A 5 -12.60 -5.49 -2.13
N GLN A 6 -12.95 -4.95 -0.97
CA GLN A 6 -12.50 -3.63 -0.55
C GLN A 6 -10.99 -3.64 -0.28
N HIS A 7 -10.50 -4.62 0.49
CA HIS A 7 -9.07 -4.72 0.80
C HIS A 7 -8.23 -5.06 -0.42
N TYR A 8 -8.75 -5.87 -1.34
CA TYR A 8 -8.14 -6.07 -2.65
C TYR A 8 -7.83 -4.74 -3.35
N ASN A 9 -8.84 -3.87 -3.47
CA ASN A 9 -8.68 -2.58 -4.15
C ASN A 9 -7.68 -1.68 -3.42
N THR A 10 -7.73 -1.68 -2.08
CA THR A 10 -6.78 -0.93 -1.25
C THR A 10 -5.35 -1.40 -1.47
N PHE A 11 -5.07 -2.71 -1.41
CA PHE A 11 -3.73 -3.25 -1.69
C PHE A 11 -3.27 -2.90 -3.10
N ALA A 12 -4.14 -3.03 -4.11
CA ALA A 12 -3.79 -2.75 -5.49
C ALA A 12 -3.39 -1.28 -5.68
N ALA A 13 -4.09 -0.36 -5.04
CA ALA A 13 -3.76 1.07 -5.06
C ALA A 13 -2.43 1.36 -4.35
N LEU A 14 -2.22 0.81 -3.15
CA LEU A 14 -0.99 0.99 -2.35
C LEU A 14 0.25 0.48 -3.09
N LEU A 15 0.15 -0.67 -3.76
CA LEU A 15 1.24 -1.24 -4.54
C LEU A 15 1.52 -0.43 -5.83
N GLN A 16 0.49 0.03 -6.53
CA GLN A 16 0.66 0.90 -7.70
C GLN A 16 1.30 2.25 -7.33
N MET A 17 0.92 2.83 -6.20
CA MET A 17 1.57 4.04 -5.65
C MET A 17 3.06 3.85 -5.36
N ARG A 18 3.53 2.60 -5.21
CA ARG A 18 4.95 2.25 -5.09
C ARG A 18 5.65 1.97 -6.41
N GLY A 19 4.95 2.12 -7.54
CA GLY A 19 5.49 1.89 -8.87
C GLY A 19 5.46 0.43 -9.30
N LEU A 20 4.70 -0.44 -8.61
CA LEU A 20 4.49 -1.79 -9.13
C LEU A 20 3.62 -1.73 -10.40
N PRO A 21 3.97 -2.50 -11.45
CA PRO A 21 3.10 -2.66 -12.61
C PRO A 21 1.70 -3.12 -12.23
N ILE A 22 0.68 -2.62 -12.91
CA ILE A 22 -0.73 -2.87 -12.57
C ILE A 22 -1.08 -4.35 -12.48
N GLU A 23 -0.57 -5.18 -13.40
CA GLU A 23 -0.82 -6.62 -13.41
C GLU A 23 -0.20 -7.33 -12.19
N LEU A 24 1.02 -6.93 -11.81
CA LEU A 24 1.68 -7.47 -10.63
C LEU A 24 0.99 -7.02 -9.33
N ALA A 25 0.57 -5.76 -9.27
CA ALA A 25 -0.17 -5.22 -8.14
C ALA A 25 -1.51 -5.96 -7.94
N LYS A 26 -2.25 -6.24 -9.01
CA LYS A 26 -3.50 -7.01 -8.97
C LYS A 26 -3.29 -8.44 -8.50
N LEU A 27 -2.26 -9.12 -9.00
CA LEU A 27 -1.96 -10.51 -8.61
C LEU A 27 -1.66 -10.60 -7.11
N ILE A 28 -0.74 -9.76 -6.62
CA ILE A 28 -0.38 -9.73 -5.19
C ILE A 28 -1.59 -9.36 -4.32
N SER A 29 -2.40 -8.39 -4.75
CA SER A 29 -3.60 -7.99 -4.01
C SER A 29 -4.65 -9.10 -3.92
N GLY A 30 -4.74 -9.96 -4.94
CA GLY A 30 -5.62 -11.13 -4.95
C GLY A 30 -5.25 -12.11 -3.85
N GLU A 31 -3.96 -12.41 -3.70
CA GLU A 31 -3.44 -13.27 -2.63
C GLU A 31 -3.68 -12.64 -1.25
N LEU A 32 -3.42 -11.33 -1.10
CA LEU A 32 -3.60 -10.62 0.16
C LEU A 32 -5.08 -10.52 0.57
N ALA A 33 -6.01 -10.44 -0.37
CA ALA A 33 -7.45 -10.36 -0.09
C ALA A 33 -8.08 -11.70 0.37
N GLN A 34 -7.31 -12.80 0.33
CA GLN A 34 -7.76 -14.13 0.75
C GLN A 34 -7.33 -14.52 2.17
N ILE A 35 -6.40 -13.79 2.79
CA ILE A 35 -5.98 -14.03 4.18
C ILE A 35 -7.05 -13.57 5.17
N ASP A 36 -6.84 -13.75 6.48
CA ASP A 36 -7.82 -13.28 7.48
C ASP A 36 -7.93 -11.74 7.53
N ASN A 37 -9.13 -11.23 7.80
CA ASN A 37 -9.41 -9.79 7.76
C ASN A 37 -8.53 -8.98 8.73
N ASP A 38 -8.29 -9.48 9.95
CA ASP A 38 -7.46 -8.76 10.93
C ASP A 38 -6.01 -8.62 10.44
N ARG A 39 -5.50 -9.62 9.72
CA ARG A 39 -4.20 -9.50 9.04
C ARG A 39 -4.24 -8.51 7.89
N GLN A 40 -5.31 -8.48 7.11
CA GLN A 40 -5.45 -7.52 6.01
C GLN A 40 -5.42 -6.08 6.55
N ASP A 41 -6.17 -5.79 7.61
CA ASP A 41 -6.21 -4.47 8.25
C ASP A 41 -4.82 -4.04 8.74
N ARG A 42 -4.12 -4.92 9.48
CA ARG A 42 -2.76 -4.65 9.97
C ARG A 42 -1.76 -4.40 8.83
N LEU A 43 -1.89 -5.12 7.73
CA LEU A 43 -1.03 -4.91 6.56
C LEU A 43 -1.35 -3.56 5.91
N ILE A 44 -2.62 -3.22 5.70
CA ILE A 44 -3.03 -1.93 5.13
C ILE A 44 -2.50 -0.78 5.99
N GLU A 45 -2.64 -0.86 7.31
CA GLU A 45 -2.08 0.13 8.23
C GLU A 45 -0.55 0.23 8.08
N THR A 46 0.15 -0.90 8.06
CA THR A 46 1.61 -0.94 7.90
C THR A 46 2.06 -0.31 6.58
N PHE A 47 1.39 -0.63 5.47
CA PHE A 47 1.67 -0.04 4.17
C PHE A 47 1.45 1.47 4.20
N THR A 48 0.31 1.91 4.75
CA THR A 48 -0.09 3.32 4.82
C THR A 48 0.88 4.14 5.65
N VAL A 49 1.23 3.69 6.86
CA VAL A 49 2.21 4.37 7.73
C VAL A 49 3.58 4.49 7.05
N ARG A 50 4.08 3.40 6.43
CA ARG A 50 5.37 3.43 5.72
C ARG A 50 5.35 4.26 4.44
N LEU A 51 4.19 4.40 3.80
CA LEU A 51 4.01 5.27 2.64
C LEU A 51 4.07 6.74 3.06
N TYR A 52 3.29 7.13 4.06
CA TYR A 52 3.28 8.50 4.56
C TYR A 52 4.63 8.91 5.16
N ALA A 53 5.27 8.04 5.94
CA ALA A 53 6.62 8.32 6.47
C ALA A 53 7.64 8.61 5.36
N LYS A 54 7.57 7.88 4.24
CA LYS A 54 8.47 8.11 3.10
C LYS A 54 8.11 9.36 2.29
N GLN A 55 6.85 9.81 2.28
CA GLN A 55 6.47 11.07 1.63
C GLN A 55 6.96 12.30 2.42
N VAL A 56 6.89 12.27 3.75
CA VAL A 56 7.36 13.38 4.59
C VAL A 56 8.87 13.57 4.46
N SER A 57 9.66 12.48 4.45
CA SER A 57 11.12 12.58 4.29
C SER A 57 11.60 13.06 2.91
N VAL A 58 10.72 13.12 1.90
CA VAL A 58 11.07 13.66 0.57
C VAL A 58 10.88 15.18 0.52
N GLN A 59 10.04 15.77 1.38
CA GLN A 59 9.78 17.21 1.39
C GLN A 59 10.82 18.04 2.16
N GLU A 60 11.61 17.45 3.04
CA GLU A 60 12.64 18.16 3.83
C GLU A 60 13.99 18.31 3.10
N GLY A 61 14.12 17.83 1.86
CA GLY A 61 15.35 17.89 1.07
C GLY A 61 15.55 19.15 0.21
N ASP A 62 14.52 20.00 0.04
CA ASP A 62 14.52 21.10 -0.95
C ASP A 62 14.61 22.52 -0.33
N SER A 63 14.93 22.64 0.96
CA SER A 63 14.99 23.95 1.65
C SER A 63 16.42 24.36 2.03
N VAL A 64 17.35 24.45 1.08
CA VAL A 64 18.57 25.26 1.25
C VAL A 64 18.93 25.95 -0.06
N SER A 65 18.50 27.20 -0.22
CA SER A 65 19.16 28.21 -1.06
C SER A 65 18.62 29.59 -0.68
N HIS A 66 19.33 30.30 0.20
CA HIS A 66 19.54 31.74 0.11
C HIS A 66 20.72 32.18 0.98
#